data_AF-A0A382GTF3-F1
#
_entry.id   AF-A0A382GTF3-F1
#
_cell.length_a   1.000
_cell.length_b   1.000
_cell.length_c   1.000
_cell.angle_alpha   90.00
_cell.angle_beta   90.00
_cell.angle_gamma   90.00
#
_symmetry.space_group_name_H-M   'P 1'
#
loop_
_entity.id
_entity.type
_entity.pdbx_description
1 polymer ?
#
loop_
_entity_poly.entity_id
_entity_poly.type
_entity_poly.pdbx_seq_one_letter_code
_entity_poly.pdbx_strand_id
1 'polypeptide(L)'
;MTKNYFPEYGDWTRKHPGALNMDEKQIKEAIRFAKSHENKLSINNMQMFTRTASETKEPHDEVLGPVKERGEMSGLIIKDGYIVAEWGDINRVDMTFSVTKTYLSTTVGLAYDKGL
;
A
#
# COMPACT_ATOMS: atom_id res chain seq x y z
N MET A 1 -13.09 -12.90 26.69
CA MET A 1 -12.92 -12.43 25.30
C MET A 1 -11.43 -12.28 25.06
N THR A 2 -10.85 -13.01 24.12
CA THR A 2 -9.44 -12.81 23.74
C THR A 2 -9.30 -11.42 23.14
N LYS A 3 -8.43 -10.58 23.73
CA LYS A 3 -8.17 -9.22 23.24
C LYS A 3 -7.57 -9.33 21.83
N ASN A 4 -8.24 -8.75 20.84
CA ASN A 4 -7.67 -8.65 19.49
C ASN A 4 -6.36 -7.86 19.58
N TYR A 5 -5.29 -8.41 19.00
CA TYR A 5 -4.03 -7.70 18.90
C TYR A 5 -4.14 -6.64 17.79
N PHE A 6 -3.86 -5.40 18.16
CA PHE A 6 -3.68 -4.30 17.23
C PHE A 6 -2.27 -3.76 17.48
N PRO A 7 -1.40 -3.71 16.46
CA PRO A 7 -0.05 -3.18 16.62
C PRO A 7 -0.10 -1.69 16.91
N GLU A 8 0.86 -1.21 17.70
CA GLU A 8 1.07 0.23 17.88
C GLU A 8 1.51 0.88 16.56
N TYR A 9 1.23 2.17 16.42
CA TYR A 9 1.63 2.91 15.23
C TYR A 9 3.16 2.84 15.04
N GLY A 10 3.60 2.34 13.89
CA GLY A 10 5.01 2.21 13.54
C GLY A 10 5.73 1.00 14.14
N ASP A 11 5.13 0.26 15.09
CA ASP A 11 5.77 -0.88 15.76
C ASP A 11 5.05 -2.20 15.47
N TRP A 12 5.09 -2.59 14.20
CA TRP A 12 4.46 -3.82 13.74
C TRP A 12 5.38 -5.03 13.99
N THR A 13 4.94 -5.91 14.89
CA THR A 13 5.63 -7.17 15.15
C THR A 13 5.59 -8.11 13.94
N ARG A 14 6.74 -8.71 13.62
CA ARG A 14 6.88 -9.73 12.58
C ARG A 14 6.72 -11.14 13.16
N LYS A 15 6.02 -12.01 12.44
CA LYS A 15 5.88 -13.43 12.79
C LYS A 15 6.17 -14.32 11.58
N HIS A 16 6.71 -15.50 11.85
CA HIS A 16 6.80 -16.52 10.81
C HIS A 16 5.39 -16.96 10.37
N PRO A 17 5.11 -17.19 9.07
CA PRO A 17 3.80 -17.62 8.59
C PRO A 17 3.23 -18.82 9.38
N GLY A 18 4.08 -19.82 9.65
CA GLY A 18 3.69 -21.01 10.41
C GLY A 18 3.21 -20.72 11.85
N ALA A 19 3.64 -19.62 12.48
CA ALA A 19 3.16 -19.22 13.81
C ALA A 19 1.71 -18.71 13.80
N LEU A 20 1.16 -18.43 12.63
CA LEU A 20 -0.23 -18.01 12.40
C LEU A 20 -1.00 -19.02 11.53
N ASN A 21 -0.54 -20.28 11.49
CA ASN A 21 -1.12 -21.35 10.69
C ASN A 21 -1.21 -21.03 9.18
N MET A 22 -0.29 -20.23 8.66
CA MET A 22 -0.18 -19.94 7.23
C MET A 22 0.88 -20.83 6.57
N ASP A 23 0.59 -21.31 5.36
CA ASP A 23 1.53 -22.10 4.56
C ASP A 23 2.64 -21.20 3.98
N GLU A 24 3.87 -21.44 4.40
CA GLU A 24 5.03 -20.66 3.97
C GLU A 24 5.31 -20.77 2.46
N LYS A 25 5.02 -21.93 1.84
CA LYS A 25 5.19 -22.11 0.39
C LYS A 25 4.20 -21.26 -0.37
N GLN A 26 2.94 -21.21 0.07
CA GLN A 26 1.92 -20.34 -0.54
C GLN A 26 2.28 -18.86 -0.40
N ILE A 27 2.81 -18.44 0.76
CA ILE A 27 3.29 -17.07 0.95
C ILE A 27 4.43 -16.74 -0.03
N LYS A 28 5.41 -17.62 -0.16
CA LYS A 28 6.51 -17.45 -1.13
C LYS A 28 6.01 -17.40 -2.57
N GLU A 29 5.01 -18.21 -2.92
CA GLU A 29 4.38 -18.20 -4.23
C GLU A 29 3.64 -16.90 -4.51
N ALA A 30 2.84 -16.39 -3.56
CA ALA A 30 2.16 -15.11 -3.67
C ALA A 30 3.14 -13.95 -3.89
N ILE A 31 4.26 -13.93 -3.16
CA ILE A 31 5.31 -12.91 -3.33
C ILE A 31 5.94 -13.00 -4.72
N ARG A 32 6.24 -14.22 -5.20
CA ARG A 32 6.76 -14.41 -6.56
C ARG A 32 5.77 -13.93 -7.61
N PHE A 33 4.50 -14.30 -7.47
CA PHE A 33 3.44 -13.87 -8.37
C PHE A 33 3.36 -12.34 -8.40
N ALA A 34 3.34 -11.68 -7.24
CA ALA A 34 3.29 -10.23 -7.15
C ALA A 34 4.48 -9.60 -7.89
N LYS A 35 5.71 -10.03 -7.59
CA LYS A 35 6.94 -9.52 -8.23
C LYS A 35 6.98 -9.77 -9.74
N SER A 36 6.48 -10.91 -10.22
CA SER A 36 6.47 -11.23 -11.66
C SER A 36 5.41 -10.46 -12.44
N HIS A 37 4.42 -9.86 -11.76
CA HIS A 37 3.33 -9.09 -12.34
C HIS A 37 3.40 -7.60 -11.98
N GLU A 38 4.56 -7.11 -11.54
CA GLU A 38 4.77 -5.67 -11.37
C GLU A 38 4.45 -4.95 -12.68
N ASN A 39 3.82 -3.79 -12.56
CA ASN A 39 3.49 -2.96 -13.72
C ASN A 39 4.78 -2.57 -14.48
N LYS A 40 4.68 -2.41 -15.80
CA LYS A 40 5.84 -2.11 -16.66
C LYS A 40 6.17 -0.62 -16.74
N LEU A 41 5.56 0.20 -15.89
CA LEU A 41 5.75 1.65 -15.95
C LEU A 41 7.12 2.01 -15.38
N SER A 42 7.70 3.07 -15.92
CA SER A 42 9.02 3.53 -15.49
C SER A 42 8.97 4.00 -14.04
N ILE A 43 9.93 3.55 -13.23
CA ILE A 43 10.16 4.10 -11.90
C ILE A 43 10.83 5.49 -11.92
N ASN A 44 11.39 5.88 -13.06
CA ASN A 44 12.17 7.11 -13.27
C ASN A 44 11.44 8.15 -14.15
N ASN A 45 10.10 8.06 -14.27
CA ASN A 45 9.30 9.05 -14.98
C ASN A 45 7.87 9.14 -14.42
N MET A 46 7.78 9.44 -13.12
CA MET A 46 6.49 9.50 -12.41
C MET A 46 5.57 10.63 -12.86
N GLN A 47 6.13 11.71 -13.42
CA GLN A 47 5.35 12.82 -13.98
C GLN A 47 4.53 12.32 -15.19
N MET A 48 5.16 11.55 -16.08
CA MET A 48 4.45 10.92 -17.20
C MET A 48 3.44 9.89 -16.71
N PHE A 49 3.81 9.07 -15.71
CA PHE A 49 2.88 8.11 -15.15
C PHE A 49 1.64 8.79 -14.56
N THR A 50 1.79 9.88 -13.80
CA THR A 50 0.65 10.58 -13.19
C THR A 50 -0.35 11.07 -14.24
N ARG A 51 0.11 11.43 -15.43
CA ARG A 51 -0.74 11.84 -16.57
C ARG A 51 -1.36 10.68 -17.34
N THR A 52 -0.75 9.50 -17.31
CA THR A 52 -1.14 8.34 -18.11
C THR A 52 -1.77 7.21 -17.30
N ALA A 53 -1.73 7.31 -15.97
CA ALA A 53 -2.33 6.35 -15.04
C ALA A 53 -3.85 6.26 -15.20
N SER A 54 -4.48 7.32 -15.70
CA SER A 54 -5.87 7.32 -16.17
C SER A 54 -5.84 7.45 -17.69
N GLU A 55 -6.49 6.54 -18.41
CA GLU A 55 -6.70 6.68 -19.86
C GLU A 55 -7.71 7.80 -20.19
N THR A 56 -8.26 8.46 -19.16
CA THR A 56 -9.20 9.58 -19.29
C THR A 56 -8.48 10.91 -19.27
N LYS A 57 -8.87 11.80 -20.20
CA LYS A 57 -8.46 13.21 -20.20
C LYS A 57 -9.53 14.05 -19.53
N GLU A 58 -9.38 14.27 -18.24
CA GLU A 58 -10.26 15.17 -17.50
C GLU A 58 -9.80 16.63 -17.68
N PRO A 59 -10.71 17.61 -17.64
CA PRO A 59 -10.30 19.02 -17.53
C PRO A 59 -9.42 19.23 -16.29
N HIS A 60 -8.34 20.00 -16.43
CA HIS A 60 -7.40 20.31 -15.33
C HIS A 60 -6.64 19.08 -14.79
N ASP A 61 -6.25 18.15 -15.66
CA ASP A 61 -5.44 16.97 -15.35
C ASP A 61 -3.93 17.27 -15.21
N GLU A 62 -3.54 18.55 -15.23
CA GLU A 62 -2.16 18.93 -15.02
C GLU A 62 -1.65 18.54 -13.63
N VAL A 63 -0.42 18.03 -13.59
CA VAL A 63 0.25 17.76 -12.33
C VAL A 63 0.64 19.07 -11.67
N LEU A 64 0.11 19.32 -10.48
CA LEU A 64 0.42 20.49 -9.67
C LEU A 64 1.54 20.16 -8.66
N GLY A 65 2.63 20.92 -8.73
CA GLY A 65 3.75 20.82 -7.78
C GLY A 65 4.76 19.70 -8.08
N PRO A 66 5.74 19.51 -7.19
CA PRO A 66 6.80 18.52 -7.37
C PRO A 66 6.28 17.08 -7.36
N VAL A 67 6.78 16.25 -8.28
CA VAL A 67 6.54 14.81 -8.30
C VAL A 67 7.82 14.09 -7.93
N LYS A 68 7.72 13.22 -6.93
CA LYS A 68 8.81 12.32 -6.56
C LYS A 68 8.74 11.08 -7.43
N GLU A 69 9.89 10.60 -7.90
CA GLU A 69 9.99 9.28 -8.54
C GLU A 69 9.50 8.18 -7.61
N ARG A 70 9.03 7.05 -8.17
CA ARG A 70 8.54 5.94 -7.37
C ARG A 70 9.66 4.99 -6.97
N GLY A 71 9.43 4.20 -5.94
CA GLY A 71 10.32 3.11 -5.57
C GLY A 71 10.17 1.89 -6.46
N GLU A 72 11.13 0.97 -6.30
CA GLU A 72 10.95 -0.44 -6.63
C GLU A 72 9.71 -1.00 -5.93
N MET A 73 9.14 -2.07 -6.47
CA MET A 73 8.00 -2.74 -5.85
C MET A 73 8.30 -3.12 -4.39
N SER A 74 7.45 -2.65 -3.49
CA SER A 74 7.39 -3.13 -2.12
C SER A 74 6.02 -3.70 -1.79
N GLY A 75 5.96 -4.52 -0.74
CA GLY A 75 4.71 -5.08 -0.28
C GLY A 75 4.86 -5.83 1.02
N LEU A 76 3.73 -6.10 1.65
CA LEU A 76 3.64 -6.77 2.94
C LEU A 76 2.36 -7.59 3.01
N ILE A 77 2.42 -8.69 3.75
CA ILE A 77 1.27 -9.55 4.05
C ILE A 77 1.04 -9.49 5.55
N ILE A 78 -0.20 -9.19 5.93
CA ILE A 78 -0.61 -9.02 7.32
C ILE A 78 -1.61 -10.11 7.68
N LYS A 79 -1.41 -10.72 8.85
CA LYS A 79 -2.37 -11.65 9.47
C LYS A 79 -2.49 -11.34 10.94
N ASP A 80 -3.73 -11.10 11.39
CA ASP A 80 -4.08 -10.88 12.80
C ASP A 80 -3.21 -9.81 13.49
N GLY A 81 -2.90 -8.73 12.77
CA GLY A 81 -2.08 -7.61 13.25
C GLY A 81 -0.57 -7.79 13.15
N TYR A 82 -0.08 -8.93 12.64
CA TYR A 82 1.34 -9.21 12.46
C TYR A 82 1.75 -9.15 10.99
N ILE A 83 2.96 -8.66 10.72
CA ILE A 83 3.59 -8.82 9.40
C ILE A 83 4.11 -10.26 9.30
N VAL A 84 3.65 -11.01 8.31
CA VAL A 84 4.10 -12.40 8.07
C VAL A 84 5.09 -12.52 6.93
N ALA A 85 5.11 -11.54 6.03
CA ALA A 85 6.10 -11.39 4.98
C ALA A 85 6.12 -9.94 4.50
N GLU A 86 7.27 -9.51 4.02
CA GLU A 86 7.48 -8.20 3.41
C GLU A 86 8.57 -8.30 2.33
N TRP A 87 8.55 -7.41 1.36
CA TRP A 87 9.58 -7.29 0.33
C TRP A 87 9.72 -5.84 -0.12
N GLY A 88 10.91 -5.49 -0.62
CA GLY A 88 11.24 -4.11 -0.99
C GLY A 88 11.38 -3.20 0.23
N ASP A 89 11.40 -1.89 -0.02
CA ASP A 89 11.41 -0.88 1.04
C ASP A 89 9.97 -0.46 1.38
N ILE A 90 9.41 -1.07 2.43
CA ILE A 90 8.03 -0.79 2.88
C ILE A 90 7.89 0.52 3.65
N ASN A 91 9.01 1.17 4.02
CA ASN A 91 9.01 2.43 4.76
C ASN A 91 9.19 3.65 3.83
N ARG A 92 9.43 3.41 2.54
CA ARG A 92 9.56 4.47 1.55
C ARG A 92 8.22 5.18 1.37
N VAL A 93 8.25 6.51 1.49
CA VAL A 93 7.10 7.35 1.13
C VAL A 93 6.98 7.41 -0.40
N ASP A 94 5.86 6.92 -0.91
CA ASP A 94 5.49 6.87 -2.32
C ASP A 94 4.13 7.53 -2.59
N MET A 95 3.89 7.94 -3.84
CA MET A 95 2.55 8.38 -4.26
C MET A 95 1.60 7.19 -4.24
N THR A 96 0.49 7.31 -3.50
CA THR A 96 -0.48 6.22 -3.30
C THR A 96 -1.68 6.27 -4.25
N PHE A 97 -1.74 7.26 -5.15
CA PHE A 97 -2.84 7.43 -6.12
C PHE A 97 -4.22 7.40 -5.46
N SER A 98 -5.16 6.60 -5.99
CA SER A 98 -6.54 6.56 -5.52
C SER A 98 -6.72 6.01 -4.11
N VAL A 99 -5.69 5.46 -3.46
CA VAL A 99 -5.74 5.17 -2.01
C VAL A 99 -6.07 6.44 -1.21
N THR A 100 -5.70 7.62 -1.71
CA THR A 100 -6.08 8.92 -1.11
C THR A 100 -7.59 9.06 -0.90
N LYS A 101 -8.42 8.45 -1.76
CA LYS A 101 -9.88 8.48 -1.62
C LYS A 101 -10.35 7.75 -0.36
N THR A 102 -9.65 6.70 0.06
CA THR A 102 -9.91 5.99 1.33
C THR A 102 -9.60 6.87 2.54
N TYR A 103 -8.53 7.67 2.48
CA TYR A 103 -8.23 8.63 3.56
C TYR A 103 -9.30 9.71 3.65
N LEU A 104 -9.77 10.23 2.51
CA LEU A 104 -10.85 11.21 2.45
C LEU A 104 -12.14 10.65 3.05
N SER A 105 -12.59 9.47 2.60
CA SER A 105 -13.82 8.86 3.11
C SER A 105 -13.73 8.54 4.61
N THR A 106 -12.57 8.06 5.08
CA THR A 106 -12.32 7.83 6.51
C THR A 106 -12.42 9.13 7.31
N THR A 107 -11.80 10.20 6.82
CA THR A 107 -11.83 11.52 7.49
C THR A 107 -13.25 12.07 7.58
N VAL A 108 -14.03 11.96 6.50
CA VAL A 108 -15.44 12.36 6.48
C VAL A 108 -16.26 11.53 7.46
N GLY A 109 -16.06 10.21 7.50
CA GLY A 109 -16.74 9.34 8.47
C GLY A 109 -16.44 9.74 9.92
N LEU A 110 -15.17 10.03 10.23
CA LEU A 110 -14.77 10.50 11.57
C LEU A 110 -15.36 11.88 11.93
N ALA A 111 -15.57 12.76 10.95
CA ALA A 111 -16.21 14.06 11.17
C ALA A 111 -17.71 13.88 11.45
N TYR A 112 -18.38 13.04 10.65
CA TYR A 112 -19.78 12.70 10.83
C TYR A 112 -20.06 12.05 12.19
N ASP A 113 -19.23 11.09 12.62
CA ASP A 113 -19.33 10.45 13.94
C ASP A 113 -19.18 11.46 15.09
N LYS A 114 -18.54 12.60 14.85
CA LYS A 114 -18.41 13.72 15.80
C LYS A 114 -19.52 14.77 15.69
N GLY A 115 -20.51 14.56 14.83
CA GLY A 115 -21.66 15.45 14.64
C GLY A 115 -21.40 16.68 13.78
N LEU A 116 -20.38 16.63 12.90
CA LEU A 116 -20.14 17.65 11.87
C LEU A 116 -20.90 17.34 10.57
#